data_AF-A0A832XIP8-F1
#
_entry.id   AF-A0A832XIP8-F1
#
_cell.length_a   1.000
_cell.length_b   1.000
_cell.length_c   1.000
_cell.angle_alpha   90.00
_cell.angle_beta   90.00
_cell.angle_gamma   90.00
#
_symmetry.space_group_name_H-M   'P 1'
#
loop_
_entity.id
_entity.type
_entity.pdbx_description
1 polymer ?
#
loop_
_entity_poly.entity_id
_entity_poly.type
_entity_poly.pdbx_seq_one_letter_code
_entity_poly.pdbx_strand_id
1 'polypeptide(L)'
;MKMSGTEESKTDKFPNPAKEELEKWDKILDEYESSVGLPTFLKNYTNIEAQGFMHMDRKQIEKLSPQDCASAALILNELSFHVQRAYNREMARVNWSESSIKSVVAHEVQSYKGYSYQERLEQAIKQNGSAAKLKRINVYARQRADRLSFLSS
;
A
#
# COMPACT_ATOMS: atom_id res chain seq x y z
N MET A 1 -24.00 9.23 -42.88
CA MET A 1 -24.08 10.28 -41.84
C MET A 1 -25.08 9.84 -40.79
N LYS A 2 -24.58 9.29 -39.68
CA LYS A 2 -25.20 9.17 -38.33
C LYS A 2 -24.25 8.28 -37.52
N MET A 3 -23.30 8.94 -36.87
CA MET A 3 -22.39 8.34 -35.90
C MET A 3 -23.16 8.15 -34.59
N SER A 4 -22.95 6.98 -34.02
CA SER A 4 -23.32 6.51 -32.69
C SER A 4 -23.10 7.56 -31.60
N GLY A 5 -24.14 7.79 -30.80
CA GLY A 5 -24.02 8.44 -29.50
C GLY A 5 -23.14 7.58 -28.59
N THR A 6 -21.99 8.12 -28.20
CA THR A 6 -21.15 7.57 -27.14
C THR A 6 -21.64 8.20 -25.86
N GLU A 7 -22.35 7.43 -25.04
CA GLU A 7 -22.67 7.82 -23.67
C GLU A 7 -21.35 7.90 -22.87
N GLU A 8 -20.93 9.12 -22.58
CA GLU A 8 -19.82 9.41 -21.68
C GLU A 8 -20.12 8.85 -20.29
N SER A 9 -19.27 7.93 -19.85
CA SER A 9 -19.27 7.35 -18.52
C SER A 9 -18.95 8.43 -17.48
N LYS A 10 -20.01 8.95 -16.85
CA LYS A 10 -19.93 9.75 -15.63
C LYS A 10 -19.29 8.90 -14.52
N THR A 11 -18.00 9.09 -14.30
CA THR A 11 -17.32 8.53 -13.14
C THR A 11 -17.81 9.26 -11.89
N ASP A 12 -18.42 8.49 -11.00
CA ASP A 12 -19.01 8.92 -9.72
C ASP A 12 -18.08 9.87 -8.93
N LYS A 13 -18.49 11.14 -8.87
CA LYS A 13 -17.97 12.15 -7.94
C LYS A 13 -18.66 12.06 -6.57
N PHE A 14 -18.57 10.91 -5.91
CA PHE A 14 -18.89 10.83 -4.49
C PHE A 14 -17.58 10.70 -3.70
N PRO A 15 -17.27 11.63 -2.77
CA PRO A 15 -16.13 11.47 -1.88
C PRO A 15 -16.33 10.15 -1.15
N ASN A 16 -15.39 9.24 -1.32
CA ASN A 16 -15.46 7.96 -0.65
C ASN A 16 -14.97 8.20 0.78
N PRO A 17 -15.83 8.18 1.81
CA PRO A 17 -15.43 8.51 3.18
C PRO A 17 -14.28 7.63 3.68
N ALA A 18 -14.21 6.39 3.16
CA ALA A 18 -13.12 5.46 3.43
C ALA A 18 -11.75 5.92 2.89
N LYS A 19 -11.71 6.75 1.83
CA LYS A 19 -10.46 7.33 1.31
C LYS A 19 -10.03 8.54 2.13
N GLU A 20 -10.96 9.39 2.55
CA GLU A 20 -10.66 10.55 3.39
C GLU A 20 -10.16 10.12 4.77
N GLU A 21 -10.78 9.10 5.36
CA GLU A 21 -10.29 8.50 6.61
C GLU A 21 -8.88 7.93 6.43
N LEU A 22 -8.60 7.23 5.33
CA LEU A 22 -7.26 6.72 5.04
C LEU A 22 -6.23 7.85 4.92
N GLU A 23 -6.58 8.97 4.29
CA GLU A 23 -5.69 10.14 4.19
C GLU A 23 -5.43 10.79 5.55
N LYS A 24 -6.41 10.81 6.45
CA LYS A 24 -6.20 11.27 7.84
C LYS A 24 -5.22 10.37 8.58
N TRP A 25 -5.40 9.04 8.46
CA TRP A 25 -4.50 8.07 9.09
C TRP A 25 -3.08 8.16 8.53
N ASP A 26 -2.94 8.30 7.21
CA ASP A 26 -1.65 8.52 6.57
C ASP A 26 -0.97 9.80 7.11
N LYS A 27 -1.71 10.90 7.30
CA LYS A 27 -1.16 12.15 7.87
C LYS A 27 -0.68 11.98 9.31
N ILE A 28 -1.48 11.33 10.17
CA ILE A 28 -1.11 11.09 11.57
C ILE A 28 0.18 10.25 11.66
N LEU A 29 0.31 9.25 10.77
CA LEU A 29 1.52 8.42 10.72
C LEU A 29 2.71 9.21 10.16
N ASP A 30 2.52 10.04 9.13
CA ASP A 30 3.57 10.91 8.59
C ASP A 30 4.04 11.96 9.63
N GLU A 31 3.13 12.47 10.49
CA GLU A 31 3.46 13.34 11.64
C GLU A 31 4.27 12.59 12.70
N TYR A 32 3.89 11.35 13.02
CA TYR A 32 4.66 10.51 13.94
C TYR A 32 6.06 10.22 13.39
N GLU A 33 6.19 9.86 12.11
CA GLU A 33 7.49 9.66 11.46
C GLU A 33 8.34 10.93 11.52
N SER A 34 7.73 12.10 11.30
CA SER A 34 8.41 13.39 11.43
C SER A 34 8.89 13.68 12.85
N SER A 35 8.10 13.29 13.88
CA SER A 35 8.48 13.44 15.28
C SER A 35 9.68 12.56 15.69
N VAL A 36 9.85 11.42 15.03
CA VAL A 36 10.97 10.49 15.21
C VAL A 36 12.20 10.93 14.39
N GLY A 37 12.08 11.99 13.58
CA GLY A 37 13.16 12.54 12.76
C GLY A 37 13.31 11.87 11.40
N LEU A 38 12.32 11.11 10.94
CA LEU A 38 12.31 10.54 9.59
C LEU A 38 11.82 11.58 8.58
N PRO A 39 12.45 11.68 7.39
CA PRO A 39 11.99 12.57 6.34
C PRO A 39 10.65 12.10 5.77
N THR A 40 9.85 13.03 5.26
CA THR A 40 8.53 12.73 4.67
C THR A 40 8.64 11.66 3.58
N PHE A 41 7.72 10.70 3.61
CA PHE A 41 7.73 9.61 2.64
C PHE A 41 7.48 10.12 1.22
N LEU A 42 8.45 9.89 0.32
CA LEU A 42 8.34 10.21 -1.09
C LEU A 42 7.67 9.06 -1.84
N LYS A 43 6.46 9.29 -2.37
CA LYS A 43 5.72 8.27 -3.14
C LYS A 43 6.40 7.87 -4.45
N ASN A 44 7.15 8.79 -5.05
CA ASN A 44 7.88 8.58 -6.29
C ASN A 44 9.39 8.67 -6.01
N TYR A 45 9.94 7.65 -5.36
CA TYR A 45 11.39 7.57 -5.16
C TYR A 45 12.03 6.90 -6.38
N THR A 46 12.76 7.68 -7.16
CA THR A 46 13.60 7.17 -8.24
C THR A 46 15.01 7.65 -8.00
N ASN A 47 15.84 6.80 -7.40
CA ASN A 47 17.27 7.03 -7.31
C ASN A 47 17.93 6.42 -8.56
N ILE A 48 18.35 7.29 -9.49
CA ILE A 48 18.97 6.92 -10.77
C ILE A 48 20.28 6.17 -10.53
N GLU A 49 21.02 6.55 -9.49
CA GLU A 49 22.29 5.90 -9.13
C GLU A 49 22.06 4.50 -8.59
N ALA A 50 21.06 4.32 -7.71
CA ALA A 50 20.67 3.01 -7.21
C ALA A 50 20.20 2.07 -8.34
N GLN A 51 19.45 2.60 -9.31
CA GLN A 51 19.10 1.85 -10.52
C GLN A 51 20.35 1.53 -11.34
N GLY A 52 21.28 2.47 -11.51
CA GLY A 52 22.55 2.24 -12.18
C GLY A 52 23.31 1.05 -11.58
N PHE A 53 23.43 1.00 -10.25
CA PHE A 53 24.09 -0.10 -9.55
C PHE A 53 23.33 -1.44 -9.67
N MET A 54 22.00 -1.45 -9.63
CA MET A 54 21.22 -2.68 -9.79
C MET A 54 21.28 -3.27 -11.22
N HIS A 55 21.54 -2.44 -12.24
CA HIS A 55 21.67 -2.89 -13.62
C HIS A 55 23.12 -3.14 -14.06
N MET A 56 24.10 -3.03 -13.15
CA MET A 56 25.50 -3.30 -13.49
C MET A 56 25.72 -4.77 -13.83
N ASP A 57 26.48 -5.01 -14.90
CA ASP A 57 26.92 -6.35 -15.27
C ASP A 57 28.15 -6.77 -14.45
N ARG A 58 28.38 -8.08 -14.31
CA ARG A 58 29.44 -8.65 -13.46
C ARG A 58 30.84 -8.09 -13.77
N LYS A 59 31.12 -7.82 -15.04
CA LYS A 59 32.40 -7.23 -15.51
C LYS A 59 32.60 -5.79 -15.05
N GLN A 60 31.53 -5.07 -14.76
CA GLN A 60 31.57 -3.71 -14.22
C GLN A 60 31.76 -3.76 -12.72
N ILE A 61 31.14 -4.74 -12.04
CA ILE A 61 31.28 -4.96 -10.61
C ILE A 61 32.74 -5.31 -10.24
N GLU A 62 33.37 -6.17 -11.02
CA GLU A 62 34.77 -6.59 -10.81
C GLU A 62 35.80 -5.46 -11.02
N LYS A 63 35.39 -4.33 -11.63
CA LYS A 63 36.25 -3.15 -11.85
C LYS A 63 36.04 -2.04 -10.82
N LEU A 64 35.09 -2.19 -9.90
CA LEU A 64 34.81 -1.19 -8.87
C LEU A 64 35.97 -1.09 -7.89
N SER A 65 36.35 0.13 -7.53
CA SER A 65 37.28 0.36 -6.44
C SER A 65 36.62 0.04 -5.08
N PRO A 66 37.41 -0.22 -4.02
CA PRO A 66 36.87 -0.40 -2.67
C PRO A 66 35.99 0.78 -2.22
N GLN A 67 36.33 2.01 -2.60
CA GLN A 67 35.55 3.22 -2.30
C GLN A 67 34.22 3.26 -3.06
N ASP A 68 34.20 2.85 -4.32
CA ASP A 68 32.96 2.81 -5.11
C ASP A 68 32.02 1.72 -4.59
N CYS A 69 32.57 0.59 -4.14
CA CYS A 69 31.81 -0.48 -3.50
C CYS A 69 31.15 0.01 -2.19
N ALA A 70 31.89 0.77 -1.37
CA ALA A 70 31.35 1.38 -0.16
C ALA A 70 30.21 2.37 -0.47
N SER A 71 30.38 3.19 -1.51
CA SER A 71 29.36 4.16 -1.95
C SER A 71 28.12 3.47 -2.50
N ALA A 72 28.29 2.43 -3.33
CA ALA A 72 27.20 1.61 -3.84
C ALA A 72 26.42 0.92 -2.72
N ALA A 73 27.11 0.40 -1.70
CA ALA A 73 26.47 -0.21 -0.54
C ALA A 73 25.58 0.78 0.23
N LEU A 74 26.03 2.03 0.40
CA LEU A 74 25.22 3.07 1.05
C LEU A 74 23.97 3.40 0.24
N ILE A 75 24.11 3.64 -1.07
CA ILE A 75 22.99 3.99 -1.96
C ILE A 75 21.96 2.85 -2.05
N LEU A 76 22.42 1.61 -2.13
CA LEU A 76 21.54 0.44 -2.12
C LEU A 76 20.84 0.26 -0.77
N ASN A 77 21.52 0.58 0.34
CA ASN A 77 20.92 0.55 1.66
C ASN A 77 19.82 1.63 1.82
N GLU A 78 20.03 2.83 1.28
CA GLU A 78 19.00 3.88 1.23
C GLU A 78 17.76 3.43 0.45
N LEU A 79 17.97 2.77 -0.70
CA LEU A 79 16.86 2.19 -1.47
C LEU A 79 16.12 1.11 -0.68
N SER A 80 16.85 0.21 0.00
CA SER A 80 16.27 -0.84 0.84
C SER A 80 15.42 -0.24 1.97
N PHE A 81 15.94 0.79 2.64
CA PHE A 81 15.20 1.51 3.66
C PHE A 81 13.91 2.15 3.12
N HIS A 82 13.97 2.74 1.92
CA HIS A 82 12.78 3.29 1.29
C HIS A 82 11.72 2.22 0.96
N VAL A 83 12.14 1.08 0.40
CA VAL A 83 11.26 -0.07 0.10
C VAL A 83 10.62 -0.60 1.38
N GLN A 84 11.38 -0.75 2.46
CA GLN A 84 10.88 -1.19 3.76
C GLN A 84 9.83 -0.21 4.33
N ARG A 85 10.07 1.11 4.22
CA ARG A 85 9.07 2.12 4.62
C ARG A 85 7.79 2.02 3.78
N ALA A 86 7.93 1.83 2.47
CA ALA A 86 6.78 1.64 1.60
C ALA A 86 5.96 0.40 2.00
N TYR A 87 6.63 -0.72 2.29
CA TYR A 87 6.00 -1.94 2.80
C TYR A 87 5.27 -1.69 4.13
N ASN A 88 5.94 -1.06 5.09
CA ASN A 88 5.37 -0.76 6.41
C ASN A 88 4.10 0.10 6.30
N ARG A 89 4.09 1.08 5.39
CA ARG A 89 2.91 1.91 5.12
C ARG A 89 1.74 1.09 4.56
N GLU A 90 2.00 0.19 3.61
CA GLU A 90 0.94 -0.68 3.09
C GLU A 90 0.44 -1.66 4.16
N MET A 91 1.31 -2.20 5.02
CA MET A 91 0.91 -3.04 6.14
C MET A 91 0.08 -2.28 7.18
N ALA A 92 0.41 -1.02 7.47
CA ALA A 92 -0.39 -0.17 8.34
C ALA A 92 -1.83 0.00 7.80
N ARG A 93 -1.97 0.22 6.48
CA ARG A 93 -3.28 0.30 5.81
C ARG A 93 -4.06 -1.02 5.86
N VAL A 94 -3.38 -2.15 5.72
CA VAL A 94 -3.98 -3.49 5.90
C VAL A 94 -4.53 -3.62 7.31
N ASN A 95 -3.71 -3.34 8.32
CA ASN A 95 -4.11 -3.48 9.73
C ASN A 95 -5.28 -2.54 10.09
N TRP A 96 -5.20 -1.28 9.66
CA TRP A 96 -6.27 -0.29 9.87
C TRP A 96 -7.59 -0.73 9.23
N SER A 97 -7.54 -1.18 7.97
CA SER A 97 -8.75 -1.59 7.24
C SER A 97 -9.36 -2.86 7.82
N GLU A 98 -8.56 -3.84 8.27
CA GLU A 98 -9.07 -5.03 8.97
C GLU A 98 -9.77 -4.68 10.28
N SER A 99 -9.17 -3.81 11.09
CA SER A 99 -9.75 -3.33 12.35
C SER A 99 -11.06 -2.58 12.10
N SER A 100 -11.06 -1.67 11.11
CA SER A 100 -12.23 -0.87 10.74
C SER A 100 -13.38 -1.73 10.21
N ILE A 101 -13.10 -2.73 9.37
CA ILE A 101 -14.10 -3.67 8.88
C ILE A 101 -14.75 -4.40 10.05
N LYS A 102 -13.94 -4.94 10.98
CA LYS A 102 -14.44 -5.66 12.17
C LYS A 102 -15.35 -4.77 13.01
N SER A 103 -15.00 -3.50 13.21
CA SER A 103 -15.82 -2.55 13.97
C SER A 103 -17.16 -2.25 13.27
N VAL A 104 -17.15 -2.00 11.96
CA VAL A 104 -18.36 -1.66 11.18
C VAL A 104 -19.36 -2.81 11.17
N VAL A 105 -18.89 -4.04 10.99
CA VAL A 105 -19.76 -5.23 10.86
C VAL A 105 -20.03 -5.95 12.18
N ALA A 106 -19.45 -5.49 13.31
CA ALA A 106 -19.49 -6.19 14.59
C ALA A 106 -20.92 -6.56 15.06
N HIS A 107 -21.88 -5.66 14.82
CA HIS A 107 -23.27 -5.84 15.22
C HIS A 107 -24.05 -6.76 14.25
N GLU A 108 -23.67 -6.82 12.99
CA GLU A 108 -24.36 -7.59 11.94
C GLU A 108 -23.83 -9.03 11.85
N VAL A 109 -22.54 -9.26 12.16
CA VAL A 109 -21.89 -10.58 12.03
C VAL A 109 -22.55 -11.66 12.87
N GLN A 110 -23.11 -11.32 14.03
CA GLN A 110 -23.79 -12.30 14.89
C GLN A 110 -25.14 -12.75 14.32
N SER A 111 -25.79 -11.92 13.51
CA SER A 111 -27.10 -12.19 12.92
C SER A 111 -27.04 -13.13 11.72
N TYR A 112 -25.88 -13.27 11.08
CA TYR A 112 -25.71 -14.16 9.93
C TYR A 112 -25.49 -15.61 10.35
N LYS A 113 -26.13 -16.54 9.63
CA LYS A 113 -25.93 -17.99 9.78
C LYS A 113 -24.73 -18.41 8.93
N GLY A 114 -23.73 -19.03 9.55
CA GLY A 114 -22.56 -19.57 8.87
C GLY A 114 -21.82 -20.56 9.78
N TYR A 115 -21.07 -21.48 9.17
CA TYR A 115 -20.33 -22.51 9.90
C TYR A 115 -19.10 -21.91 10.58
N SER A 116 -18.44 -20.95 9.90
CA SER A 116 -17.30 -20.23 10.45
C SER A 116 -17.58 -18.75 10.72
N TYR A 117 -16.76 -18.14 11.58
CA TYR A 117 -16.72 -16.68 11.75
C TYR A 117 -16.37 -15.97 10.43
N GLN A 118 -15.47 -16.54 9.63
CA GLN A 118 -15.02 -15.98 8.35
C GLN A 118 -16.17 -15.85 7.35
N GLU A 119 -17.01 -16.88 7.23
CA GLU A 119 -18.16 -16.87 6.32
C GLU A 119 -19.20 -15.83 6.73
N ARG A 120 -19.49 -15.73 8.03
CA ARG A 120 -20.40 -14.70 8.57
C ARG A 120 -19.86 -13.30 8.34
N LEU A 121 -18.55 -13.11 8.51
CA LEU A 121 -17.86 -11.86 8.24
C LEU A 121 -17.97 -11.46 6.75
N GLU A 122 -17.70 -12.39 5.83
CA GLU A 122 -17.79 -12.13 4.39
C GLU A 122 -19.24 -11.85 3.93
N GLN A 123 -20.24 -12.48 4.56
CA GLN A 123 -21.66 -12.16 4.33
C GLN A 123 -22.01 -10.74 4.81
N ALA A 124 -21.58 -10.35 6.01
CA ALA A 124 -21.79 -9.00 6.54
C ALA A 124 -21.10 -7.93 5.68
N ILE A 125 -19.87 -8.17 5.24
CA ILE A 125 -19.13 -7.27 4.35
C ILE A 125 -19.85 -7.07 3.01
N LYS A 126 -20.47 -8.13 2.47
CA LYS A 126 -21.21 -8.04 1.19
C LYS A 126 -22.48 -7.21 1.31
N GLN A 127 -23.18 -7.26 2.44
CA GLN A 127 -24.41 -6.49 2.64
C GLN A 127 -24.12 -5.03 3.04
N ASN A 128 -23.01 -4.77 3.73
CA ASN A 128 -22.62 -3.44 4.15
C ASN A 128 -21.74 -2.75 3.09
N GLY A 129 -22.33 -1.81 2.34
CA GLY A 129 -21.62 -1.08 1.28
C GLY A 129 -20.39 -0.29 1.74
N SER A 130 -20.31 0.10 3.03
CA SER A 130 -19.14 0.76 3.60
C SER A 130 -18.01 -0.25 3.86
N ALA A 131 -18.34 -1.39 4.48
CA ALA A 131 -17.39 -2.47 4.74
C ALA A 131 -16.82 -3.05 3.43
N ALA A 132 -17.63 -3.18 2.38
CA ALA A 132 -17.17 -3.60 1.06
C ALA A 132 -16.12 -2.65 0.46
N LYS A 133 -16.25 -1.33 0.67
CA LYS A 133 -15.26 -0.34 0.22
C LYS A 133 -13.95 -0.47 1.00
N LEU A 134 -14.02 -0.65 2.32
CA LEU A 134 -12.85 -0.90 3.16
C LEU A 134 -12.14 -2.21 2.77
N LYS A 135 -12.90 -3.26 2.45
CA LYS A 135 -12.32 -4.54 1.96
C LYS A 135 -11.56 -4.37 0.65
N ARG A 136 -12.05 -3.54 -0.28
CA ARG A 136 -11.30 -3.24 -1.52
C ARG A 136 -9.98 -2.54 -1.23
N ILE A 137 -9.96 -1.58 -0.30
CA ILE A 137 -8.73 -0.90 0.14
C ILE A 137 -7.77 -1.91 0.78
N ASN A 138 -8.28 -2.77 1.65
CA ASN A 138 -7.50 -3.83 2.30
C ASN A 138 -6.83 -4.76 1.28
N VAL A 139 -7.60 -5.30 0.33
CA VAL A 139 -7.08 -6.22 -0.70
C VAL A 139 -6.01 -5.52 -1.55
N TYR A 140 -6.24 -4.27 -1.95
CA TYR A 140 -5.28 -3.52 -2.75
C TYR A 140 -3.97 -3.23 -1.98
N ALA A 141 -4.07 -2.80 -0.72
CA ALA A 141 -2.90 -2.58 0.14
C ALA A 141 -2.14 -3.88 0.39
N ARG A 142 -2.86 -4.99 0.64
CA ARG A 142 -2.27 -6.32 0.85
C ARG A 142 -1.50 -6.80 -0.36
N GLN A 143 -2.07 -6.71 -1.56
CA GLN A 143 -1.38 -7.07 -2.80
C GLN A 143 -0.08 -6.29 -3.01
N ARG A 144 -0.06 -5.00 -2.65
CA ARG A 144 1.15 -4.17 -2.74
C ARG A 144 2.18 -4.58 -1.69
N ALA A 145 1.76 -4.84 -0.46
CA ALA A 145 2.63 -5.34 0.60
C ALA A 145 3.24 -6.70 0.23
N ASP A 146 2.43 -7.65 -0.25
CA ASP A 146 2.89 -8.99 -0.67
C ASP A 146 3.91 -8.88 -1.82
N ARG A 147 3.68 -7.98 -2.79
CA ARG A 147 4.62 -7.73 -3.88
C ARG A 147 5.95 -7.14 -3.40
N LEU A 148 5.92 -6.23 -2.43
CA LEU A 148 7.14 -5.66 -1.85
C LEU A 148 7.89 -6.69 -0.99
N SER A 149 7.18 -7.52 -0.23
CA SER A 149 7.76 -8.60 0.57
C SER A 149 8.42 -9.68 -0.29
N PHE A 150 7.83 -10.01 -1.45
CA PHE A 150 8.41 -10.98 -2.37
C PHE A 150 9.73 -10.50 -2.99
N LEU A 151 9.90 -9.19 -3.19
CA LEU A 151 11.15 -8.60 -3.69
C LEU A 151 12.26 -8.57 -2.63
N SER A 152 11.92 -8.68 -1.34
CA SER A 152 12.88 -8.63 -0.23
C SER A 152 13.22 -9.99 0.38
N SER A 153 12.61 -11.07 -0.12
CA SER A 153 12.82 -12.45 0.35
C SER A 153 13.77 -13.20 -0.58
#